data_AF-A0A3L8BM71-F1
#
_entry.id   AF-A0A3L8BM71-F1
#
_cell.length_a   1.000
_cell.length_b   1.000
_cell.length_c   1.000
_cell.angle_alpha   90.00
_cell.angle_beta   90.00
_cell.angle_gamma   90.00
#
_symmetry.space_group_name_H-M   'P 1'
#
loop_
_entity.id
_entity.type
_entity.pdbx_description
1 polymer ?
#
loop_
_entity_poly.entity_id
_entity_poly.type
_entity_poly.pdbx_seq_one_letter_code
_entity_poly.pdbx_strand_id
1 'polypeptide(L)'
;MKFCLALPKAERKLLTPSGTAFALTVDSNTFGYFQTGAPIQWQFTLRVTPQHYVELPDPPRVRQVKEQPDEHWLTIERVENFDGELLKQLITWSYQQAQTL
;
A
#
# COMPACT_ATOMS: atom_id res chain seq x y z
N MET A 1 -7.71 6.94 -0.56
CA MET A 1 -8.03 7.17 0.87
C MET A 1 -9.44 6.72 1.26
N LYS A 2 -10.50 7.35 0.73
CA LYS A 2 -11.88 7.02 1.08
C LYS A 2 -12.20 5.53 0.99
N PHE A 3 -11.71 4.86 -0.06
CA PHE A 3 -11.86 3.42 -0.24
C PHE A 3 -11.25 2.60 0.92
N CYS A 4 -10.00 2.86 1.30
CA CYS A 4 -9.33 2.12 2.37
C CYS A 4 -10.04 2.28 3.71
N LEU A 5 -10.51 3.48 4.03
CA LEU A 5 -11.20 3.78 5.30
C LEU A 5 -12.68 3.35 5.30
N ALA A 6 -13.21 2.93 4.15
CA ALA A 6 -14.53 2.31 4.08
C ALA A 6 -14.48 0.80 4.37
N LEU A 7 -13.28 0.20 4.41
CA LEU A 7 -13.11 -1.20 4.77
C LEU A 7 -13.42 -1.37 6.27
N PRO A 8 -14.12 -2.45 6.68
CA PRO A 8 -14.49 -2.66 8.07
C PRO A 8 -13.27 -2.62 9.00
N LYS A 9 -13.37 -1.87 10.10
CA LYS A 9 -12.30 -1.72 11.11
C LYS A 9 -10.95 -1.21 10.55
N ALA A 10 -10.92 -0.67 9.34
CA ALA A 10 -9.73 -0.06 8.81
C ALA A 10 -9.48 1.29 9.48
N GLU A 11 -8.26 1.47 9.99
CA GLU A 11 -7.84 2.66 10.69
C GLU A 11 -6.62 3.29 10.02
N ARG A 12 -6.43 4.59 10.28
CA ARG A 12 -5.24 5.33 9.85
C ARG A 12 -4.39 5.68 11.05
N LYS A 13 -3.14 5.23 11.07
CA LYS A 13 -2.16 5.54 12.11
C LYS A 13 -1.05 6.43 11.57
N LEU A 14 -0.91 7.64 12.12
CA LEU A 14 0.17 8.55 11.71
C LEU A 14 1.54 7.96 12.02
N LEU A 15 2.46 8.05 11.07
CA LEU A 15 3.86 7.65 11.23
C LEU A 15 4.77 8.87 11.42
N THR A 16 4.33 10.04 10.95
CA THR A 16 5.05 11.30 11.14
C THR A 16 4.17 12.32 11.88
N PRO A 17 4.75 13.19 12.73
CA PRO A 17 4.01 14.28 13.37
C PRO A 17 3.36 15.24 12.38
N SER A 18 3.99 15.43 11.21
CA SER A 18 3.49 16.28 10.12
C SER A 18 2.33 15.65 9.33
N GLY A 19 2.03 14.37 9.56
CA GLY A 19 0.98 13.63 8.84
C GLY A 19 1.31 13.32 7.37
N THR A 20 2.56 13.51 6.96
CA THR A 20 3.04 13.21 5.60
C THR A 20 3.25 11.72 5.34
N ALA A 21 3.21 10.89 6.38
CA ALA A 21 3.22 9.44 6.27
C ALA A 21 2.28 8.82 7.30
N PHE A 22 1.56 7.79 6.90
CA PHE A 22 0.69 7.02 7.79
C PHE A 22 0.57 5.56 7.33
N ALA A 23 0.32 4.67 8.28
CA ALA A 23 -0.05 3.29 8.07
C ALA A 23 -1.58 3.17 8.00
N LEU A 24 -2.04 2.19 7.24
CA LEU A 24 -3.41 1.69 7.20
C LEU A 24 -3.43 0.33 7.87
N THR A 25 -4.25 0.18 8.90
CA THR A 25 -4.29 -1.02 9.75
C THR A 25 -5.69 -1.60 9.86
N VAL A 26 -5.79 -2.90 10.07
CA VAL A 26 -7.02 -3.60 10.48
C VAL A 26 -6.69 -4.47 11.68
N ASP A 27 -7.44 -4.33 12.78
CA ASP A 27 -7.21 -5.08 14.02
C ASP A 27 -5.71 -5.06 14.47
N SER A 28 -5.04 -3.91 14.31
CA SER A 28 -3.59 -3.67 14.56
C SER A 28 -2.59 -4.19 13.52
N ASN A 29 -3.03 -4.96 12.52
CA ASN A 29 -2.18 -5.46 11.44
C ASN A 29 -2.12 -4.45 10.29
N THR A 30 -0.92 -4.16 9.78
CA THR A 30 -0.75 -3.18 8.70
C THR A 30 -1.00 -3.81 7.34
N PHE A 31 -1.88 -3.20 6.54
CA PHE A 31 -2.14 -3.61 5.16
C PHE A 31 -1.68 -2.59 4.12
N GLY A 32 -1.22 -1.41 4.53
CA GLY A 32 -0.66 -0.45 3.61
C GLY A 32 0.01 0.73 4.29
N TYR A 33 0.91 1.39 3.58
CA TYR A 33 1.53 2.64 3.98
C TYR A 33 1.33 3.67 2.90
N PHE A 34 1.05 4.91 3.27
CA PHE A 34 0.91 6.00 2.32
C PHE A 34 1.78 7.17 2.73
N GLN A 35 2.49 7.72 1.76
CA GLN A 35 3.39 8.85 1.95
C GLN A 35 3.07 9.95 0.93
N THR A 36 2.90 11.17 1.43
CA THR A 36 2.59 12.37 0.63
C THR A 36 3.77 13.32 0.47
N GLY A 37 4.92 12.99 1.06
CA GLY A 37 6.12 13.83 1.10
C GLY A 37 6.93 13.85 -0.22
N ALA A 38 7.81 14.84 -0.34
CA ALA A 38 8.80 14.94 -1.42
C ALA A 38 9.97 13.96 -1.22
N PRO A 39 10.73 13.58 -2.28
CA PRO A 39 10.68 14.08 -3.66
C PRO A 39 9.64 13.38 -4.56
N ILE A 40 9.15 12.20 -4.18
CA ILE A 40 8.12 11.47 -4.92
C ILE A 40 6.86 11.44 -4.06
N GLN A 41 5.88 12.24 -4.44
CA GLN A 41 4.61 12.35 -3.71
C GLN A 41 3.69 11.18 -4.05
N TRP A 42 2.77 10.91 -3.12
CA TRP A 42 1.68 9.94 -3.29
C TRP A 42 2.19 8.51 -3.54
N GLN A 43 3.13 8.10 -2.70
CA GLN A 43 3.61 6.73 -2.66
C GLN A 43 2.66 5.88 -1.82
N PHE A 44 2.32 4.72 -2.33
CA PHE A 44 1.49 3.76 -1.64
C PHE A 44 2.14 2.38 -1.65
N THR A 45 2.47 1.89 -0.46
CA THR A 45 3.14 0.62 -0.26
C THR A 45 2.16 -0.40 0.30
N LEU A 46 2.06 -1.58 -0.29
CA LEU A 46 1.12 -2.63 0.09
C LEU A 46 1.66 -4.01 -0.26
N ARG A 47 1.16 -5.06 0.42
CA ARG A 47 1.46 -6.44 0.05
C ARG A 47 0.67 -6.82 -1.20
N VAL A 48 1.29 -7.62 -2.05
CA VAL A 48 0.64 -8.17 -3.25
C VAL A 48 0.89 -9.66 -3.36
N THR A 49 0.17 -10.32 -4.27
CA THR A 49 0.44 -11.74 -4.56
C THR A 49 1.85 -11.91 -5.14
N PRO A 50 2.49 -13.09 -4.98
CA PRO A 50 3.80 -13.36 -5.60
C PRO A 50 3.82 -13.12 -7.12
N GLN A 51 2.68 -13.38 -7.80
CA GLN A 51 2.53 -13.08 -9.22
C GLN A 51 2.63 -11.57 -9.51
N HIS A 52 1.82 -10.74 -8.84
CA HIS A 52 1.87 -9.28 -9.01
C HIS A 52 3.21 -8.69 -8.57
N TYR A 53 3.88 -9.31 -7.58
CA TYR A 53 5.21 -8.91 -7.14
C TYR A 53 6.26 -9.02 -8.25
N VAL A 54 6.10 -9.98 -9.18
CA VAL A 54 7.00 -10.19 -10.32
C VAL A 54 6.54 -9.41 -11.57
N GLU A 55 5.23 -9.29 -11.80
CA GLU A 55 4.68 -8.71 -13.05
C GLU A 55 4.56 -7.19 -13.05
N LEU A 56 4.31 -6.56 -11.88
CA LEU A 56 4.12 -5.11 -11.80
C LEU A 56 5.40 -4.25 -11.82
N PRO A 57 6.60 -4.74 -11.44
CA PRO A 57 7.85 -3.96 -11.52
C PRO A 57 8.35 -3.66 -12.94
N ASP A 58 7.49 -3.22 -13.87
CA ASP A 58 7.85 -2.74 -15.20
C ASP A 58 6.61 -2.11 -15.91
N PRO A 59 6.56 -0.84 -16.40
CA PRO A 59 7.08 0.47 -15.96
C PRO A 59 5.93 1.51 -15.71
N PRO A 60 6.17 2.73 -15.15
CA PRO A 60 7.41 3.29 -14.61
C PRO A 60 7.34 3.67 -13.11
N ARG A 61 6.42 3.09 -12.31
CA ARG A 61 6.11 3.63 -10.96
C ARG A 61 5.95 2.59 -9.86
N VAL A 62 6.16 1.31 -10.13
CA VAL A 62 6.03 0.27 -9.10
C VAL A 62 7.41 -0.26 -8.76
N ARG A 63 7.78 -0.23 -7.47
CA ARG A 63 9.07 -0.68 -6.96
C ARG A 63 8.87 -1.77 -5.92
N GLN A 64 9.68 -2.82 -5.99
CA GLN A 64 9.73 -3.83 -4.93
C GLN A 64 10.40 -3.24 -3.68
N VAL A 65 9.82 -3.52 -2.50
CA VAL A 65 10.43 -3.18 -1.21
C VAL A 65 11.50 -4.24 -0.90
N LYS A 66 12.76 -3.84 -0.98
CA LYS A 66 13.91 -4.76 -0.88
C LYS A 66 14.27 -5.17 0.55
N GLU A 67 13.74 -4.46 1.54
CA GLU A 67 14.07 -4.68 2.96
C GLU A 67 13.40 -5.94 3.53
N GLN A 68 12.26 -6.36 2.96
CA GLN A 68 11.50 -7.55 3.39
C GLN A 68 10.94 -8.31 2.18
N PRO A 69 11.80 -9.01 1.41
CA PRO A 69 11.41 -9.62 0.14
C PRO A 69 10.38 -10.73 0.29
N ASP A 70 10.39 -11.48 1.40
CA ASP A 70 9.48 -12.61 1.64
C ASP A 70 8.01 -12.18 1.83
N GLU A 71 7.78 -10.92 2.19
CA GLU A 71 6.45 -10.39 2.44
C GLU A 71 5.78 -9.77 1.20
N HIS A 72 6.48 -9.77 0.05
CA HIS A 72 5.97 -9.32 -1.25
C HIS A 72 5.36 -7.90 -1.23
N TRP A 73 6.02 -6.95 -0.57
CA TRP A 73 5.58 -5.56 -0.56
C TRP A 73 6.02 -4.82 -1.84
N LEU A 74 5.09 -4.10 -2.45
CA LEU A 74 5.34 -3.17 -3.55
C LEU A 74 5.01 -1.74 -3.14
N THR A 75 5.80 -0.79 -3.64
CA THR A 75 5.54 0.64 -3.57
C THR A 75 5.11 1.15 -4.93
N ILE A 76 3.87 1.63 -5.01
CA ILE A 76 3.30 2.33 -6.16
C ILE A 76 3.52 3.83 -5.96
N GLU A 77 4.32 4.44 -6.83
CA GLU A 77 4.61 5.86 -6.85
C GLU A 77 3.58 6.63 -7.66
N ARG A 78 3.29 7.88 -7.25
CA ARG A 78 2.32 8.76 -7.92
C ARG A 78 1.03 8.00 -8.25
N VAL A 79 0.48 7.38 -7.20
CA VAL A 79 -0.68 6.47 -7.24
C VAL A 79 -1.93 7.09 -7.88
N GLU A 80 -1.98 8.42 -7.96
CA GLU A 80 -3.00 9.19 -8.69
C GLU A 80 -3.06 8.88 -10.19
N ASN A 81 -1.95 8.39 -10.78
CA ASN A 81 -1.86 8.00 -12.19
C ASN A 81 -1.89 6.48 -12.38
N PHE A 82 -2.15 5.71 -11.33
CA PHE A 82 -2.20 4.25 -11.40
C PHE A 82 -3.61 3.78 -11.77
N ASP A 83 -3.73 2.58 -12.32
CA ASP A 83 -5.02 1.98 -12.63
C ASP A 83 -5.86 1.84 -11.35
N GLY A 84 -7.00 2.54 -11.31
CA GLY A 84 -7.82 2.65 -10.12
C GLY A 84 -8.58 1.36 -9.77
N GLU A 85 -8.85 0.49 -10.74
CA GLU A 85 -9.49 -0.81 -10.49
C GLU A 85 -8.48 -1.80 -9.94
N LEU A 86 -7.32 -1.90 -10.60
CA LEU A 86 -6.21 -2.73 -10.13
C LEU A 86 -5.77 -2.30 -8.73
N LEU A 87 -5.66 -0.99 -8.47
CA LEU A 87 -5.31 -0.48 -7.14
C LEU A 87 -6.27 -0.97 -6.06
N LYS A 88 -7.58 -0.96 -6.32
CA LYS A 88 -8.59 -1.45 -5.38
C LYS A 88 -8.46 -2.95 -5.16
N GLN A 89 -8.18 -3.72 -6.21
CA GLN A 89 -7.93 -5.16 -6.11
C GLN A 89 -6.72 -5.44 -5.21
N LEU A 90 -5.59 -4.77 -5.45
CA LEU A 90 -4.38 -4.91 -4.64
C LEU A 90 -4.62 -4.50 -3.18
N ILE A 91 -5.32 -3.37 -2.94
CA ILE A 91 -5.68 -2.93 -1.58
C ILE A 91 -6.54 -3.98 -0.87
N THR A 92 -7.57 -4.49 -1.55
CA THR A 92 -8.50 -5.47 -0.98
C THR A 92 -7.76 -6.74 -0.60
N TRP A 93 -6.88 -7.22 -1.47
CA TRP A 93 -6.06 -8.39 -1.18
C TRP A 93 -5.12 -8.16 0.01
N SER A 94 -4.39 -7.04 0.04
CA SER A 94 -3.49 -6.71 1.15
C SER A 94 -4.24 -6.61 2.48
N TYR A 95 -5.43 -6.01 2.46
CA TYR A 95 -6.33 -5.92 3.62
C TYR A 95 -6.75 -7.30 4.10
N GLN A 96 -7.18 -8.19 3.20
CA GLN A 96 -7.56 -9.56 3.55
C GLN A 96 -6.40 -10.33 4.17
N GLN A 97 -5.18 -10.18 3.65
CA GLN A 97 -4.00 -10.81 4.25
C GLN A 97 -3.71 -10.30 5.66
N ALA A 98 -3.88 -9.00 5.91
CA ALA A 98 -3.68 -8.44 7.25
C ALA A 98 -4.72 -8.94 8.27
N GLN A 99 -5.90 -9.37 7.84
CA GLN A 99 -6.90 -9.98 8.72
C GLN A 99 -6.55 -11.42 9.13
N THR A 100 -5.64 -12.08 8.41
CA THR A 100 -5.25 -13.48 8.66
C THR A 100 -3.97 -13.64 9.49
N LEU A 101 -3.37 -12.52 9.93
CA LEU A 101 -2.17 -12.47 10.76
C LEU A 101 -2.49 -12.53 12.25
#